data_AF-A0A2N2DQ42-F1
#
_entry.id   AF-A0A2N2DQ42-F1
#
_cell.length_a   1.000
_cell.length_b   1.000
_cell.length_c   1.000
_cell.angle_alpha   90.00
_cell.angle_beta   90.00
_cell.angle_gamma   90.00
#
_symmetry.space_group_name_H-M   'P 1'
#
loop_
_entity.id
_entity.type
_entity.pdbx_description
1 polymer ?
#
loop_
_entity_poly.entity_id
_entity_poly.type
_entity_poly.pdbx_seq_one_letter_code
_entity_poly.pdbx_strand_id
1 'polypeptide(L)' 'MRQTLYEIDTEECTITTFEGHAYLIDPSYVSAICTWIPTTELEVEKRNEAIIITQTSTGTEVNALLELY' A
#
# COMPACT_ATOMS: atom_id res chain seq x y z
N MET A 1 6.11 -7.55 -6.16
CA MET A 1 4.99 -8.42 -6.58
C MET A 1 3.78 -7.57 -6.85
N ARG A 2 3.00 -7.92 -7.88
CA ARG A 2 1.75 -7.21 -8.17
C ARG A 2 0.64 -7.73 -7.25
N GLN A 3 -0.14 -6.80 -6.71
CA GLN A 3 -1.27 -7.07 -5.84
C GLN A 3 -2.41 -6.12 -6.20
N THR A 4 -3.62 -6.46 -5.78
CA THR A 4 -4.79 -5.64 -6.05
C THR A 4 -5.26 -4.99 -4.76
N LEU A 5 -5.33 -3.66 -4.74
CA LEU A 5 -5.86 -2.92 -3.60
C LEU A 5 -7.30 -3.37 -3.32
N TYR A 6 -7.57 -3.80 -2.09
CA TYR A 6 -8.91 -4.13 -1.62
C TYR A 6 -9.51 -2.98 -0.82
N GLU A 7 -8.78 -2.52 0.20
CA GLU A 7 -9.27 -1.56 1.19
C GLU A 7 -8.14 -0.67 1.71
N ILE A 8 -8.51 0.55 2.09
CA ILE A 8 -7.65 1.49 2.79
C ILE A 8 -8.35 1.90 4.08
N ASP A 9 -7.72 1.60 5.20
CA ASP A 9 -8.12 2.11 6.51
C ASP A 9 -7.22 3.30 6.86
N THR A 10 -7.82 4.48 6.90
CA THR A 10 -7.11 5.73 7.16
C THR A 10 -6.93 6.02 8.65
N GLU A 11 -7.69 5.38 9.53
CA GLU A 11 -7.54 5.51 10.98
C GLU A 11 -6.36 4.64 11.44
N GLU A 12 -6.29 3.40 10.95
CA GLU A 12 -5.21 2.45 11.25
C GLU A 12 -4.00 2.61 10.31
N CYS A 13 -4.10 3.47 9.29
CA CYS A 13 -3.08 3.68 8.26
C CYS A 13 -2.68 2.38 7.55
N THR A 14 -3.65 1.51 7.23
CA THR A 14 -3.38 0.22 6.60
C THR A 14 -3.91 0.14 5.17
N ILE A 15 -3.18 -0.60 4.34
CA ILE A 15 -3.64 -1.03 3.02
C ILE A 15 -3.80 -2.53 3.06
N THR A 16 -4.99 -3.00 2.68
CA THR A 16 -5.28 -4.44 2.51
C THR A 16 -5.42 -4.76 1.04
N THR A 17 -4.86 -5.90 0.61
CA THR A 17 -4.95 -6.38 -0.77
C THR A 17 -5.86 -7.59 -0.90
N PHE A 18 -6.40 -7.84 -2.09
CA PHE A 18 -7.29 -8.97 -2.36
C PHE A 18 -6.60 -10.32 -2.15
N GLU A 19 -5.29 -10.36 -2.27
CA GLU A 19 -4.44 -11.51 -1.99
C GLU A 19 -4.37 -11.83 -0.48
N GLY A 20 -4.92 -10.96 0.36
CA GLY A 20 -5.01 -11.12 1.80
C GLY A 20 -3.80 -10.58 2.56
N HIS A 21 -2.95 -9.77 1.93
CA HIS A 21 -1.84 -9.09 2.62
C HIS A 21 -2.31 -7.75 3.18
N ALA A 22 -1.70 -7.33 4.28
CA ALA A 22 -1.84 -5.96 4.75
C ALA A 22 -0.52 -5.30 5.10
N TYR A 23 -0.48 -4.00 4.83
CA TYR A 23 0.70 -3.16 5.00
C TYR A 23 0.34 -1.98 5.88
N LEU A 24 1.13 -1.77 6.94
CA LEU A 24 1.06 -0.56 7.74
C LEU A 24 1.83 0.54 6.99
N ILE A 25 1.12 1.58 6.56
CA ILE A 25 1.68 2.70 5.80
C ILE A 25 2.19 3.76 6.76
N ASP A 26 3.31 4.39 6.41
CA ASP A 26 3.77 5.57 7.16
C ASP A 26 2.68 6.67 7.08
N PRO A 27 2.23 7.21 8.23
CA PRO A 27 1.13 8.18 8.29
C PRO A 27 1.34 9.42 7.41
N SER A 28 2.58 9.78 7.07
CA SER A 28 2.89 10.89 6.16
C SER A 28 2.34 10.70 4.74
N TYR A 29 2.02 9.46 4.35
CA TYR A 29 1.45 9.12 3.04
C TYR A 29 -0.07 8.92 3.05
N VAL A 30 -0.76 9.06 4.19
CA VAL A 30 -2.22 8.84 4.28
C VAL A 30 -2.98 9.64 3.22
N SER A 31 -2.65 10.92 3.06
CA SER A 31 -3.27 11.78 2.04
C SER A 31 -3.05 11.31 0.60
N ALA A 32 -1.91 10.67 0.31
CA ALA A 32 -1.64 10.09 -1.00
C ALA A 32 -2.46 8.82 -1.23
N ILE A 33 -2.46 7.89 -0.28
CA ILE A 33 -3.16 6.61 -0.41
C ILE A 33 -4.69 6.80 -0.40
N CYS A 34 -5.23 7.84 0.25
CA CYS A 34 -6.66 8.18 0.18
C CYS A 34 -7.16 8.46 -1.25
N THR A 35 -6.26 8.75 -2.20
CA THR A 35 -6.62 8.96 -3.61
C THR A 35 -6.70 7.65 -4.39
N TRP A 36 -6.23 6.54 -3.81
CA TRP A 36 -6.21 5.24 -4.46
C TRP A 36 -7.58 4.58 -4.34
N ILE A 37 -8.05 4.04 -5.46
CA ILE A 37 -9.39 3.45 -5.54
C ILE A 37 -9.26 1.94 -5.37
N PRO A 38 -10.12 1.27 -4.56
CA PRO A 38 -10.19 -0.19 -4.55
C PRO A 38 -10.20 -0.76 -5.97
N THR A 39 -9.57 -1.92 -6.16
CA THR A 39 -9.23 -2.56 -7.45
C THR A 39 -8.06 -1.95 -8.23
N THR A 40 -7.41 -0.91 -7.70
CA THR A 40 -6.13 -0.41 -8.22
C THR A 40 -5.04 -1.48 -8.12
N GLU A 41 -4.23 -1.62 -9.18
CA GLU A 41 -3.03 -2.45 -9.14
C GLU A 41 -1.89 -1.76 -8.37
N LEU A 42 -1.31 -2.49 -7.44
CA LEU A 42 -0.16 -2.09 -6.63
C LEU A 42 1.03 -2.97 -6.96
N GLU A 43 2.20 -2.37 -7.04
CA GLU A 43 3.47 -3.08 -7.07
C GLU A 43 4.15 -2.95 -5.71
N VAL A 44 4.35 -4.08 -5.04
CA VAL A 44 4.99 -4.15 -3.72
C VAL A 44 6.42 -4.64 -3.87
N GLU A 45 7.40 -3.82 -3.54
CA GLU A 45 8.82 -4.15 -3.56
C GLU A 45 9.40 -4.16 -2.15
N LYS A 46 10.12 -5.23 -1.79
CA LYS A 46 10.86 -5.31 -0.53
C LYS A 46 12.33 -5.08 -0.84
N ARG A 47 12.88 -3.95 -0.41
CA ARG A 47 14.29 -3.56 -0.62
C ARG A 47 14.97 -3.35 0.73
N ASN A 48 15.89 -4.26 1.09
CA ASN A 48 16.53 -4.30 2.41
C ASN A 48 15.47 -4.36 3.53
N GLU A 49 15.41 -3.33 4.39
CA GLU A 49 14.47 -3.20 5.50
C GLU A 49 13.22 -2.38 5.12
N ALA A 50 13.10 -1.91 3.88
CA ALA A 50 11.99 -1.08 3.41
C ALA A 50 10.99 -1.88 2.56
N ILE A 51 9.71 -1.57 2.72
CA ILE A 51 8.62 -2.05 1.87
C ILE A 51 8.07 -0.84 1.11
N ILE A 52 8.21 -0.86 -0.21
CA ILE A 52 7.75 0.21 -1.10
C ILE A 52 6.51 -0.30 -1.83
N ILE A 53 5.45 0.50 -1.82
CA ILE A 53 4.20 0.20 -2.50
C ILE A 53 3.97 1.27 -3.56
N THR A 54 3.88 0.86 -4.82
CA THR A 54 3.71 1.76 -5.95
C THR A 54 2.35 1.55 -6.59
N GLN A 55 1.53 2.60 -6.68
CA GLN A 55 0.31 2.57 -7.49
C GLN A 55 0.71 2.60 -8.97
N THR A 56 0.41 1.54 -9.71
CA THR A 56 0.94 1.36 -11.08
C THR A 56 0.38 2.38 -12.08
N SER A 57 -0.85 2.87 -11.88
CA SER A 57 -1.51 3.81 -12.79
C SER A 57 -0.96 5.23 -12.72
N THR A 58 -0.45 5.65 -11.56
CA THR A 58 0.08 7.01 -11.33
C THR A 58 1.58 7.02 -11.13
N GLY A 59 2.19 5.88 -10.81
CA GLY A 59 3.59 5.78 -10.37
C GLY A 59 3.82 6.34 -8.96
N THR A 60 2.77 6.61 -8.19
CA THR A 60 2.91 7.12 -6.83
C THR A 60 3.47 6.04 -5.92
N GLU A 61 4.60 6.33 -5.28
CA GLU A 61 5.26 5.43 -4.34
C GLU A 61 5.00 5.86 -2.89
N VAL A 62 4.70 4.90 -2.03
CA VAL A 62 4.58 5.10 -0.58
C VAL A 62 5.40 4.05 0.15
N ASN A 63 5.87 4.41 1.35
CA ASN A 63 6.60 3.48 2.20
C ASN A 63 5.66 2.84 3.21
N ALA A 64 5.72 1.51 3.30
CA ALA A 64 5.14 0.75 4.37
C ALA A 64 6.20 0.49 5.46
N LEU A 65 5.78 0.63 6.71
CA LEU A 65 6.60 0.38 7.89
C LEU A 65 6.82 -1.12 8.10
N LEU A 66 5.80 -1.93 7.83
CA LEU A 66 5.85 -3.39 7.92
C LEU A 66 4.64 -4.06 7.22
N GLU A 67 4.79 -5.36 6.95
CA GLU A 67 3.71 -6.25 6.51
C GLU A 67 3.13 -6.97 7.73
N LEU A 68 1.81 -6.98 7.86
CA LEU A 68 1.11 -7.47 9.06
C LEU A 68 0.83 -8.97 9.01
N TYR A 69 0.47 -9.51 7.84
CA TYR A 69 0.12 -10.92 7.63
C TYR A 69 0.29 -11.37 6.17
#